data_AF-A0A836HQZ4-F1
#
_entry.id   AF-A0A836HQZ4-F1
#
_cell.length_a   1.000
_cell.length_b   1.000
_cell.length_c   1.000
_cell.angle_alpha   90.00
_cell.angle_beta   90.00
_cell.angle_gamma   90.00
#
_symmetry.space_group_name_H-M   'P 1'
#
loop_
_entity.id
_entity.type
_entity.pdbx_description
1 polymer ?
#
loop_
_entity_poly.entity_id
_entity_poly.type
_entity_poly.pdbx_seq_one_letter_code
_entity_poly.pdbx_strand_id
1 'polypeptide(L)'
;MSAAVTWLQNSLGVDVTGDWARHVHLNVGGTLYTTRRHTLRALKDHCVFGPILDGRAHRCEDGSFLIDRDGALFRYIIAYLRDGRLSIPENFVEWDMLLQEVRYYELPAMEKSVMEHFEFQRSVFRRQLPHGVYVWWPPASLQVEEEVKANAVPCDRPASTHSSFLSMPPPTITDSAAVMREDDGAANTGEETGAPERGHATATAAAAPISSGAASPLSSSTSLPVRIVPPLPGLTVEAASGRRVVFRETQVLQDLDQLVTVLLTAYGFSIQHWDDERGRVLLTLPGFM
;
A
#
# COMPACT_ATOMS: atom_id res chain seq x y z
N MET A 1 63.77 5.87 26.14
CA MET A 1 63.69 4.77 25.15
C MET A 1 63.93 5.37 23.76
N SER A 2 64.35 4.59 22.76
CA SER A 2 64.71 5.15 21.44
C SER A 2 63.48 5.51 20.61
N ALA A 3 63.50 6.66 19.93
CA ALA A 3 62.43 7.12 19.03
C ALA A 3 62.15 6.12 17.89
N ALA A 4 63.16 5.33 17.48
CA ALA A 4 62.98 4.27 16.49
C ALA A 4 62.03 3.16 16.97
N VAL A 5 61.98 2.88 18.29
CA VAL A 5 61.05 1.90 18.87
C VAL A 5 59.63 2.46 18.83
N THR A 6 59.43 3.73 19.20
CA THR A 6 58.14 4.42 19.12
C THR A 6 57.62 4.53 17.69
N TRP A 7 58.50 4.75 16.72
CA TRP A 7 58.14 4.70 15.30
C TRP A 7 57.71 3.30 14.86
N LEU A 8 58.47 2.24 15.22
CA LEU A 8 58.09 0.86 14.90
C LEU A 8 56.74 0.46 15.52
N GLN A 9 56.48 0.87 16.76
CA GLN A 9 55.22 0.64 17.47
C GLN A 9 54.04 1.27 16.71
N ASN A 10 54.13 2.56 16.38
CA ASN A 10 53.07 3.26 15.63
C ASN A 10 52.90 2.75 14.20
N SER A 11 53.99 2.42 13.49
CA SER A 11 53.94 2.02 12.07
C SER A 11 53.61 0.54 11.83
N LEU A 12 53.68 -0.32 12.86
CA LEU A 12 53.29 -1.74 12.74
C LEU A 12 52.02 -2.08 13.53
N GLY A 13 51.64 -1.28 14.54
CA GLY A 13 50.52 -1.62 15.44
C GLY A 13 50.77 -2.89 16.25
N VAL A 14 52.03 -3.15 16.60
CA VAL A 14 52.47 -4.35 17.35
C VAL A 14 52.89 -3.94 18.75
N ASP A 15 51.91 -3.95 19.65
CA ASP A 15 52.15 -3.97 21.08
C ASP A 15 52.78 -5.31 21.50
N VAL A 16 53.67 -5.30 22.50
CA VAL A 16 54.55 -6.45 22.81
C VAL A 16 53.81 -7.70 23.29
N THR A 17 52.55 -7.58 23.72
CA THR A 17 51.68 -8.71 24.11
C THR A 17 50.82 -9.25 22.95
N GLY A 18 50.74 -8.53 21.82
CA GLY A 18 50.07 -8.98 20.58
C GLY A 18 48.54 -9.10 20.60
N ASP A 19 47.88 -9.20 21.75
CA ASP A 19 46.43 -9.44 21.83
C ASP A 19 45.56 -8.20 21.60
N TRP A 20 46.04 -6.98 21.93
CA TRP A 20 45.37 -5.73 21.53
C TRP A 20 45.39 -5.51 20.01
N ALA A 21 46.36 -6.10 19.30
CA ALA A 21 46.37 -6.14 17.83
C ALA A 21 45.40 -7.20 17.26
N ARG A 22 44.85 -8.11 18.09
CA ARG A 22 43.88 -9.13 17.65
C ARG A 22 42.44 -8.68 17.78
N HIS A 23 42.12 -7.84 18.76
CA HIS A 23 40.75 -7.39 19.04
C HIS A 23 40.58 -5.88 18.84
N VAL A 24 39.36 -5.47 18.54
CA VAL A 24 38.96 -4.07 18.39
C VAL A 24 37.69 -3.88 19.20
N HIS A 25 37.71 -2.89 20.09
CA HIS A 25 36.57 -2.47 20.89
C HIS A 25 35.94 -1.23 20.22
N LEU A 26 34.63 -1.29 20.00
CA LEU A 26 33.85 -0.25 19.33
C LEU A 26 32.71 0.17 20.27
N ASN A 27 32.48 1.47 20.41
CA ASN A 27 31.30 2.02 21.04
C ASN A 27 30.41 2.58 19.94
N VAL A 28 29.26 1.94 19.68
CA VAL A 28 28.34 2.31 18.60
C VAL A 28 27.05 2.80 19.22
N GLY A 29 26.84 4.13 19.22
CA GLY A 29 25.67 4.75 19.84
C GLY A 29 25.46 4.42 21.33
N GLY A 30 26.55 4.20 22.08
CA GLY A 30 26.51 3.72 23.47
C GLY A 30 26.54 2.20 23.64
N THR A 31 26.40 1.43 22.56
CA THR A 31 26.47 -0.04 22.61
C THR A 31 27.91 -0.52 22.39
N LEU A 32 28.47 -1.21 23.39
CA LEU A 32 29.84 -1.72 23.35
C LEU A 32 29.93 -3.05 22.58
N TYR A 33 30.72 -3.06 21.51
CA TYR A 33 31.06 -4.23 20.71
C TYR A 33 32.54 -4.59 20.84
N THR A 34 32.82 -5.89 20.95
CA THR A 34 34.16 -6.42 20.76
C THR A 34 34.18 -7.33 19.53
N THR A 35 35.17 -7.13 18.66
CA THR A 35 35.38 -7.97 17.47
C THR A 35 36.86 -8.23 17.25
N ARG A 36 37.20 -9.09 16.30
CA ARG A 36 38.60 -9.36 15.93
C ARG A 36 39.04 -8.43 14.80
N ARG A 37 40.27 -7.89 14.86
CA ARG A 37 40.86 -7.01 13.83
C ARG A 37 40.82 -7.61 12.42
N HIS A 38 40.84 -8.95 12.30
CA HIS A 38 40.72 -9.64 11.01
C HIS A 38 39.35 -9.42 10.31
N THR A 39 38.28 -9.21 11.08
CA THR A 39 36.89 -9.07 10.58
C THR A 39 36.74 -7.76 9.81
N LEU A 40 37.39 -6.71 10.30
CA LEU A 40 37.38 -5.40 9.64
C LEU A 40 38.47 -5.28 8.56
N ARG A 41 39.42 -6.24 8.45
CA ARG A 41 40.61 -6.10 7.58
C ARG A 41 40.29 -5.89 6.10
N ALA A 42 39.17 -6.45 5.61
CA ALA A 42 38.70 -6.22 4.24
C ALA A 42 38.29 -4.76 3.98
N LEU A 43 37.95 -4.02 5.04
CA LEU A 43 37.52 -2.62 5.04
C LEU A 43 38.65 -1.66 5.48
N LYS A 44 39.92 -2.03 5.26
CA LYS A 44 41.07 -1.18 5.61
C LYS A 44 41.08 0.18 4.90
N ASP A 45 40.46 0.26 3.71
CA ASP A 45 40.40 1.47 2.89
C ASP A 45 39.03 2.21 3.03
N HIS A 46 38.15 1.72 3.90
CA HIS A 46 36.80 2.25 4.11
C HIS A 46 36.80 3.50 5.00
N CYS A 47 35.92 4.46 4.71
CA CYS A 47 35.82 5.76 5.40
C CYS A 47 35.73 5.66 6.95
N VAL A 48 34.83 4.83 7.48
CA VAL A 48 34.70 4.53 8.93
C VAL A 48 35.78 3.56 9.45
N PHE A 49 35.91 2.36 8.86
CA PHE A 49 36.73 1.28 9.45
C PHE A 49 38.24 1.40 9.22
N GLY A 50 38.68 2.11 8.18
CA GLY A 50 40.10 2.36 7.91
C GLY A 50 40.77 3.18 9.03
N PRO A 51 40.25 4.35 9.40
CA PRO A 51 40.76 5.12 10.54
C PRO A 51 40.72 4.36 11.89
N ILE A 52 39.75 3.47 12.09
CA ILE A 52 39.67 2.58 13.26
C ILE A 52 40.83 1.57 13.24
N LEU A 53 41.08 0.95 12.08
CA LEU A 53 42.20 0.02 11.91
C LEU A 53 43.56 0.71 12.05
N ASP A 54 43.74 1.90 11.50
CA ASP A 54 44.97 2.70 11.68
C ASP A 54 45.11 3.27 13.10
N GLY A 55 44.12 3.09 13.97
CA GLY A 55 44.11 3.63 15.33
C GLY A 55 43.91 5.16 15.40
N ARG A 56 43.60 5.80 14.26
CA ARG A 56 43.43 7.24 14.04
C ARG A 56 42.01 7.76 14.33
N ALA A 57 41.01 6.88 14.41
CA ALA A 57 39.64 7.25 14.74
C ALA A 57 39.52 7.74 16.21
N HIS A 58 38.44 8.51 16.48
CA HIS A 58 38.13 9.01 17.80
C HIS A 58 37.92 7.88 18.80
N ARG A 59 38.35 8.08 20.05
CA ARG A 59 38.23 7.08 21.13
C ARG A 59 37.54 7.67 22.35
N CYS A 60 36.72 6.86 23.01
CA CYS A 60 36.17 7.14 24.31
C CYS A 60 37.23 7.00 25.42
N GLU A 61 36.90 7.43 26.64
CA GLU A 61 37.77 7.36 27.82
C GLU A 61 38.18 5.92 28.20
N ASP A 62 37.35 4.93 27.85
CA ASP A 62 37.61 3.49 28.01
C ASP A 62 38.57 2.91 26.95
N GLY A 63 39.00 3.73 25.97
CA GLY A 63 39.87 3.34 24.86
C GLY A 63 39.16 2.68 23.68
N SER A 64 37.83 2.50 23.72
CA SER A 64 37.03 2.00 22.59
C SER A 64 36.92 3.06 21.49
N PHE A 65 36.77 2.64 20.23
CA PHE A 65 36.57 3.57 19.11
C PHE A 65 35.09 3.95 18.98
N LEU A 66 34.81 5.26 18.94
CA LEU A 66 33.44 5.76 18.85
C LEU A 66 32.91 5.74 17.41
N ILE A 67 31.68 5.28 17.24
CA ILE A 67 30.89 5.37 16.01
C ILE A 67 29.51 5.93 16.39
N ASP A 68 29.17 7.11 15.86
CA ASP A 68 27.90 7.80 16.14
C ASP A 68 26.78 7.27 15.22
N ARG A 69 26.32 6.04 15.48
CA ARG A 69 25.29 5.27 14.72
C ARG A 69 24.48 4.36 15.63
N ASP A 70 23.43 3.74 15.09
CA ASP A 70 22.58 2.81 15.83
C ASP A 70 23.34 1.54 16.28
N GLY A 71 23.46 1.38 17.60
CA GLY A 71 24.15 0.25 18.21
C GLY A 71 23.40 -1.08 18.17
N ALA A 72 22.07 -1.08 18.05
CA ALA A 72 21.28 -2.31 18.00
C ALA A 72 21.34 -2.95 16.59
N LEU A 73 21.22 -2.13 15.55
CA LEU A 73 21.29 -2.53 14.15
C LEU A 73 22.72 -2.91 13.73
N PHE A 74 23.74 -2.27 14.32
CA PHE A 74 25.14 -2.62 14.09
C PHE A 74 25.48 -4.09 14.42
N ARG A 75 24.67 -4.75 15.27
CA ARG A 75 24.75 -6.21 15.53
C ARG A 75 24.71 -7.02 14.24
N TYR A 76 23.85 -6.64 13.30
CA TYR A 76 23.67 -7.35 12.02
C TYR A 76 24.79 -7.01 11.04
N ILE A 77 25.25 -5.75 11.02
CA ILE A 77 26.43 -5.31 10.26
C ILE A 77 27.66 -6.12 10.67
N ILE A 78 27.98 -6.18 11.96
CA ILE A 78 29.17 -6.87 12.45
C ILE A 78 29.07 -8.41 12.37
N ALA A 79 27.86 -8.97 12.33
CA ALA A 79 27.64 -10.38 12.01
C ALA A 79 27.89 -10.66 10.51
N TYR A 80 27.36 -9.84 9.61
CA TYR A 80 27.60 -9.97 8.17
C TYR A 80 29.10 -9.91 7.84
N LEU A 81 29.85 -9.01 8.49
CA LEU A 81 31.31 -8.88 8.31
C LEU A 81 32.11 -10.07 8.87
N ARG A 82 31.52 -10.96 9.68
CA ARG A 82 32.15 -12.19 10.17
C ARG A 82 31.92 -13.36 9.21
N ASP A 83 30.66 -13.56 8.82
CA ASP A 83 30.21 -14.80 8.19
C ASP A 83 29.90 -14.65 6.68
N GLY A 84 29.93 -13.40 6.15
CA GLY A 84 29.60 -13.07 4.77
C GLY A 84 28.12 -13.30 4.41
N ARG A 85 27.24 -13.40 5.41
CA ARG A 85 25.84 -13.79 5.27
C ARG A 85 24.93 -12.89 6.13
N LEU A 86 23.77 -12.57 5.60
CA LEU A 86 22.73 -11.83 6.32
C LEU A 86 22.02 -12.78 7.28
N SER A 87 22.17 -12.55 8.59
CA SER A 87 21.53 -13.33 9.64
C SER A 87 20.58 -12.43 10.44
N ILE A 88 19.28 -12.63 10.24
CA ILE A 88 18.19 -11.78 10.74
C ILE A 88 17.11 -12.70 11.32
N PRO A 89 16.48 -12.38 12.47
CA PRO A 89 15.39 -13.18 13.02
C PRO A 89 14.08 -13.02 12.22
N GLU A 90 13.28 -14.09 12.16
CA GLU A 90 12.01 -14.22 11.40
C GLU A 90 10.93 -13.16 11.71
N ASN A 91 11.08 -12.42 12.82
CA ASN A 91 10.16 -11.36 13.24
C ASN A 91 10.84 -9.97 13.24
N PHE A 92 11.87 -9.77 12.40
CA PHE A 92 12.52 -8.48 12.25
C PHE A 92 11.63 -7.50 11.49
N VAL A 93 11.48 -6.28 12.04
CA VAL A 93 10.60 -5.23 11.48
C VAL A 93 11.36 -3.99 10.99
N GLU A 94 12.57 -3.73 11.52
CA GLU A 94 13.35 -2.51 11.31
C GLU A 94 14.15 -2.52 9.99
N TRP A 95 13.60 -3.14 8.94
CA TRP A 95 14.28 -3.39 7.67
C TRP A 95 14.81 -2.14 6.97
N ASP A 96 14.06 -1.03 6.98
CA ASP A 96 14.49 0.23 6.36
C ASP A 96 15.63 0.88 7.14
N MET A 97 15.61 0.76 8.47
CA MET A 97 16.66 1.28 9.35
C MET A 97 17.95 0.46 9.16
N LEU A 98 17.84 -0.87 9.09
CA LEU A 98 18.96 -1.73 8.72
C LEU A 98 19.51 -1.38 7.33
N LEU A 99 18.65 -1.17 6.33
CA LEU A 99 19.08 -0.75 4.99
C LEU A 99 19.78 0.61 5.02
N GLN A 100 19.37 1.54 5.89
CA GLN A 100 20.03 2.83 6.09
C GLN A 100 21.41 2.67 6.76
N GLU A 101 21.57 1.81 7.76
CA GLU A 101 22.90 1.50 8.33
C GLU A 101 23.81 0.81 7.30
N VAL A 102 23.29 -0.17 6.57
CA VAL A 102 24.03 -0.89 5.51
C VAL A 102 24.56 0.05 4.43
N ARG A 103 23.80 1.11 4.09
CA ARG A 103 24.24 2.19 3.19
C ARG A 103 25.26 3.12 3.84
N TYR A 104 25.09 3.47 5.13
CA TYR A 104 26.05 4.29 5.86
C TYR A 104 27.42 3.60 5.99
N TYR A 105 27.44 2.28 6.18
CA TYR A 105 28.67 1.46 6.20
C TYR A 105 29.11 0.98 4.80
N GLU A 106 28.59 1.59 3.72
CA GLU A 106 29.02 1.36 2.33
C GLU A 106 29.19 -0.14 1.95
N LEU A 107 28.24 -1.00 2.36
CA LEU A 107 28.30 -2.46 2.17
C LEU A 107 27.38 -2.95 1.01
N PRO A 108 27.73 -2.76 -0.29
CA PRO A 108 26.83 -3.08 -1.40
C PRO A 108 26.45 -4.57 -1.50
N ALA A 109 27.32 -5.48 -1.06
CA ALA A 109 27.01 -6.91 -0.98
C ALA A 109 25.95 -7.22 0.09
N MET A 110 25.96 -6.49 1.20
CA MET A 110 24.95 -6.59 2.25
C MET A 110 23.65 -5.87 1.83
N GLU A 111 23.74 -4.72 1.16
CA GLU A 111 22.57 -4.03 0.59
C GLU A 111 21.81 -4.95 -0.36
N LYS A 112 22.52 -5.57 -1.30
CA LYS A 112 21.95 -6.57 -2.19
C LYS A 112 21.31 -7.73 -1.41
N SER A 113 21.99 -8.25 -0.39
CA SER A 113 21.46 -9.33 0.47
C SER A 113 20.17 -8.94 1.20
N VAL A 114 20.03 -7.68 1.62
CA VAL A 114 18.81 -7.14 2.26
C VAL A 114 17.71 -6.93 1.22
N MET A 115 18.02 -6.37 0.05
CA MET A 115 17.06 -6.15 -1.03
C MET A 115 16.53 -7.45 -1.65
N GLU A 116 17.32 -8.52 -1.64
CA GLU A 116 16.92 -9.86 -2.07
C GLU A 116 16.25 -10.69 -0.95
N HIS A 117 16.17 -10.17 0.28
CA HIS A 117 15.55 -10.90 1.39
C HIS A 117 14.02 -10.95 1.26
N PHE A 118 13.46 -12.16 1.27
CA PHE A 118 12.01 -12.40 1.08
C PHE A 118 11.13 -11.55 2.02
N GLU A 119 11.55 -11.38 3.27
CA GLU A 119 10.74 -10.64 4.26
C GLU A 119 10.76 -9.13 4.04
N PHE A 120 11.88 -8.58 3.56
CA PHE A 120 11.95 -7.19 3.13
C PHE A 120 11.08 -6.96 1.89
N GLN A 121 11.19 -7.84 0.89
CA GLN A 121 10.34 -7.78 -0.31
C GLN A 121 8.85 -7.90 0.05
N ARG A 122 8.49 -8.79 0.98
CA ARG A 122 7.12 -8.94 1.53
C ARG A 122 6.67 -7.68 2.28
N SER A 123 7.55 -7.02 3.03
CA SER A 123 7.28 -5.75 3.71
C SER A 123 7.01 -4.61 2.71
N VAL A 124 7.90 -4.43 1.73
CA VAL A 124 7.77 -3.42 0.66
C VAL A 124 6.50 -3.66 -0.16
N PHE A 125 6.20 -4.91 -0.50
CA PHE A 125 4.96 -5.27 -1.22
C PHE A 125 3.72 -4.93 -0.38
N ARG A 126 3.66 -5.33 0.90
CA ARG A 126 2.51 -5.05 1.78
C ARG A 126 2.22 -3.55 1.96
N ARG A 127 3.23 -2.68 1.89
CA ARG A 127 3.05 -1.21 1.95
C ARG A 127 2.36 -0.63 0.70
N GLN A 128 2.33 -1.38 -0.41
CA GLN A 128 1.63 -1.00 -1.64
C GLN A 128 0.21 -1.58 -1.72
N LEU A 129 -0.16 -2.42 -0.76
CA LEU A 129 -1.49 -3.04 -0.68
C LEU A 129 -2.48 -2.15 0.09
N PRO A 130 -3.79 -2.25 -0.21
CA PRO A 130 -4.82 -1.65 0.62
C PRO A 130 -4.86 -2.30 2.01
N HIS A 131 -5.07 -1.48 3.06
CA HIS A 131 -5.20 -1.96 4.44
C HIS A 131 -6.36 -2.95 4.65
N GLY A 132 -7.42 -2.84 3.85
CA GLY A 132 -8.57 -3.73 3.86
C GLY A 132 -9.09 -4.01 2.45
N VAL A 133 -9.57 -5.23 2.23
CA VAL A 133 -10.12 -5.71 0.96
C VAL A 133 -11.47 -6.36 1.23
N TYR A 134 -12.47 -5.95 0.45
CA TYR A 134 -13.76 -6.60 0.39
C TYR A 134 -13.81 -7.51 -0.85
N VAL A 135 -14.13 -8.78 -0.61
CA VAL A 135 -14.33 -9.82 -1.64
C VAL A 135 -15.81 -10.21 -1.66
N TRP A 136 -16.37 -10.30 -2.86
CA TRP A 136 -17.68 -10.90 -3.09
C TRP A 136 -17.60 -11.90 -4.23
N TRP A 137 -17.91 -13.16 -3.93
CA TRP A 137 -17.94 -14.28 -4.86
C TRP A 137 -19.37 -14.86 -4.88
N PRO A 138 -20.22 -14.50 -5.86
CA PRO A 138 -21.62 -14.91 -5.85
C PRO A 138 -21.81 -16.44 -5.86
N PRO A 139 -22.39 -17.06 -4.81
CA PRO A 139 -22.62 -18.50 -4.78
C PRO A 139 -23.65 -18.94 -5.83
N ALA A 140 -23.61 -20.21 -6.22
CA ALA A 140 -24.47 -20.76 -7.26
C ALA A 140 -25.97 -20.73 -6.92
N SER A 141 -26.32 -20.70 -5.63
CA SER A 141 -27.70 -20.61 -5.14
C SER A 141 -28.38 -19.29 -5.49
N LEU A 142 -27.73 -18.15 -5.19
CA LEU A 142 -28.30 -16.81 -5.40
C LEU A 142 -28.54 -16.47 -6.87
N GLN A 143 -27.88 -17.18 -7.79
CA GLN A 143 -28.04 -17.02 -9.23
C GLN A 143 -29.41 -17.51 -9.72
N VAL A 144 -30.01 -18.50 -9.04
CA VAL A 144 -31.33 -19.05 -9.41
C VAL A 144 -32.47 -18.15 -8.92
N GLU A 145 -32.36 -17.57 -7.73
CA GLU A 145 -33.42 -16.71 -7.17
C GLU A 145 -33.65 -15.42 -7.96
N GLU A 146 -32.58 -14.84 -8.52
CA GLU A 146 -32.67 -13.62 -9.32
C GLU A 146 -33.23 -13.91 -10.71
N GLU A 147 -32.87 -15.04 -11.33
CA GLU A 147 -33.43 -15.49 -12.62
C GLU A 147 -34.93 -15.86 -12.51
N VAL A 148 -35.37 -16.43 -11.38
CA VAL A 148 -36.80 -16.68 -11.09
C VAL A 148 -37.58 -15.37 -10.89
N LYS A 149 -36.97 -14.34 -10.30
CA LYS A 149 -37.58 -13.00 -10.19
C LYS A 149 -37.61 -12.26 -11.53
N ALA A 150 -36.57 -12.39 -12.35
CA ALA A 150 -36.50 -11.76 -13.67
C ALA A 150 -37.52 -12.36 -14.67
N ASN A 151 -37.79 -13.67 -14.58
CA ASN A 151 -38.79 -14.35 -15.40
C ASN A 151 -40.24 -14.29 -14.83
N ALA A 152 -40.48 -13.51 -13.77
CA ALA A 152 -41.82 -13.33 -13.19
C ALA A 152 -42.69 -12.42 -14.08
N VAL A 153 -43.32 -13.00 -15.10
CA VAL A 153 -44.23 -12.31 -16.04
C VAL A 153 -45.32 -11.52 -15.28
N PRO A 154 -45.49 -10.21 -15.53
CA PRO A 154 -46.64 -9.46 -15.03
C PRO A 154 -47.94 -10.05 -15.59
N CYS A 155 -48.76 -10.62 -14.72
CA CYS A 155 -50.00 -11.26 -15.13
C CYS A 155 -51.13 -10.22 -15.23
N ASP A 156 -51.37 -9.71 -16.44
CA ASP A 156 -52.44 -8.75 -16.74
C ASP A 156 -53.81 -9.25 -16.28
N ARG A 157 -54.62 -8.34 -15.73
CA ARG A 157 -56.06 -8.54 -15.52
C ARG A 157 -56.85 -7.64 -16.48
N PRO A 158 -57.84 -8.17 -17.22
CA PRO A 158 -58.61 -7.39 -18.20
C PRO A 158 -59.56 -6.38 -17.53
N ALA A 159 -59.95 -5.37 -18.30
CA ALA A 159 -60.62 -4.17 -17.80
C ALA A 159 -62.14 -4.11 -18.04
N SER A 160 -62.81 -3.28 -17.25
CA SER A 160 -63.92 -2.41 -17.69
C SER A 160 -63.88 -1.14 -16.83
N THR A 161 -63.63 0.06 -17.38
CA THR A 161 -64.47 0.88 -18.28
C THR A 161 -65.72 1.44 -17.58
N HIS A 162 -65.65 2.70 -17.11
CA HIS A 162 -66.39 3.82 -17.70
C HIS A 162 -65.94 5.17 -17.08
N SER A 163 -66.15 6.27 -17.81
CA SER A 163 -65.75 7.64 -17.45
C SER A 163 -66.97 8.52 -17.21
N SER A 164 -66.91 9.51 -16.29
CA SER A 164 -67.10 10.95 -16.60
C SER A 164 -67.27 11.87 -15.37
N PHE A 165 -66.50 12.98 -15.36
CA PHE A 165 -66.87 14.36 -15.00
C PHE A 165 -67.87 14.68 -13.85
N LEU A 166 -67.45 15.47 -12.84
CA LEU A 166 -67.72 16.94 -12.75
C LEU A 166 -67.21 17.64 -11.45
N SER A 167 -66.84 18.92 -11.62
CA SER A 167 -66.89 20.10 -10.68
C SER A 167 -66.33 20.08 -9.24
N MET A 168 -65.68 21.19 -8.86
CA MET A 168 -65.49 21.63 -7.44
C MET A 168 -66.78 22.32 -6.90
N PRO A 169 -66.90 22.68 -5.59
CA PRO A 169 -66.14 23.76 -4.92
C PRO A 169 -65.63 23.45 -3.49
N PRO A 170 -64.77 24.30 -2.87
CA PRO A 170 -64.32 24.18 -1.48
C PRO A 170 -65.14 25.06 -0.48
N PRO A 171 -65.07 24.78 0.85
CA PRO A 171 -65.50 25.70 1.91
C PRO A 171 -64.36 26.63 2.40
N THR A 172 -64.71 27.75 3.06
CA THR A 172 -63.80 28.85 3.43
C THR A 172 -64.18 29.49 4.78
N ILE A 173 -63.20 30.14 5.45
CA ILE A 173 -63.32 31.04 6.64
C ILE A 173 -63.94 30.42 7.92
N THR A 174 -63.79 30.97 9.14
CA THR A 174 -63.15 32.19 9.73
C THR A 174 -62.66 31.80 11.15
N ASP A 175 -61.80 32.48 11.93
CA ASP A 175 -60.93 33.69 11.86
C ASP A 175 -59.82 33.51 12.96
N SER A 176 -58.96 34.41 13.47
CA SER A 176 -58.65 35.85 13.31
C SER A 176 -57.26 36.15 13.94
N ALA A 177 -56.74 37.39 13.76
CA ALA A 177 -55.81 38.13 14.66
C ALA A 177 -54.39 37.54 14.96
N ALA A 178 -53.30 38.28 15.22
CA ALA A 178 -52.90 39.72 15.13
C ALA A 178 -51.39 39.81 15.60
N VAL A 179 -50.55 40.85 15.43
CA VAL A 179 -50.62 42.21 14.82
C VAL A 179 -49.18 42.79 14.61
N MET A 180 -48.89 43.44 13.46
CA MET A 180 -47.81 44.47 13.24
C MET A 180 -46.31 44.06 13.43
N ARG A 181 -45.25 44.67 12.84
CA ARG A 181 -45.08 45.80 11.88
C ARG A 181 -43.69 45.82 11.19
N GLU A 182 -43.62 46.55 10.06
CA GLU A 182 -42.63 47.58 9.59
C GLU A 182 -41.24 47.70 10.32
N ASP A 183 -40.09 48.04 9.70
CA ASP A 183 -39.85 48.81 8.46
C ASP A 183 -38.42 48.65 7.83
N ASP A 184 -38.24 49.22 6.62
CA ASP A 184 -37.07 49.54 5.74
C ASP A 184 -35.58 49.50 6.21
N GLY A 185 -34.55 49.48 5.32
CA GLY A 185 -34.52 49.48 3.83
C GLY A 185 -33.13 49.77 3.19
N ALA A 186 -33.05 49.78 1.84
CA ALA A 186 -32.08 50.38 0.86
C ALA A 186 -30.57 50.67 1.19
N ALA A 187 -29.57 50.75 0.29
CA ALA A 187 -29.33 50.58 -1.17
C ALA A 187 -27.77 50.45 -1.38
N ASN A 188 -27.16 49.73 -2.34
CA ASN A 188 -27.12 49.76 -3.83
C ASN A 188 -26.18 50.86 -4.47
N THR A 189 -25.78 50.68 -5.75
CA THR A 189 -24.76 51.43 -6.57
C THR A 189 -23.32 50.93 -6.37
N GLY A 190 -22.37 50.83 -7.32
CA GLY A 190 -22.21 51.06 -8.79
C GLY A 190 -20.69 50.87 -9.11
N GLU A 191 -20.12 50.76 -10.33
CA GLU A 191 -20.46 50.76 -11.77
C GLU A 191 -19.56 49.69 -12.47
N GLU A 192 -19.84 49.06 -13.62
CA GLU A 192 -19.74 49.51 -15.03
C GLU A 192 -18.38 50.11 -15.48
N THR A 193 -17.83 49.86 -16.69
CA THR A 193 -18.31 49.11 -17.89
C THR A 193 -17.41 47.86 -18.17
N GLY A 194 -17.06 47.32 -19.36
CA GLY A 194 -17.20 47.73 -20.78
C GLY A 194 -16.64 46.69 -21.79
N ALA A 195 -16.49 47.04 -23.07
CA ALA A 195 -16.17 46.18 -24.24
C ALA A 195 -15.57 47.03 -25.40
N PRO A 196 -15.45 46.63 -26.71
CA PRO A 196 -15.76 45.36 -27.43
C PRO A 196 -14.58 44.93 -28.39
N GLU A 197 -14.65 44.31 -29.58
CA GLU A 197 -15.70 43.83 -30.53
C GLU A 197 -15.16 42.75 -31.52
N ARG A 198 -16.08 41.99 -32.18
CA ARG A 198 -15.99 41.24 -33.48
C ARG A 198 -15.04 40.04 -33.70
N GLY A 199 -15.55 39.02 -34.43
CA GLY A 199 -14.80 37.82 -34.83
C GLY A 199 -15.29 36.94 -36.01
N HIS A 200 -16.47 37.18 -36.60
CA HIS A 200 -17.03 36.44 -37.77
C HIS A 200 -17.36 34.93 -37.59
N ALA A 201 -18.10 34.36 -38.56
CA ALA A 201 -18.62 32.99 -38.51
C ALA A 201 -18.78 32.38 -39.92
N THR A 202 -18.74 31.05 -40.00
CA THR A 202 -19.23 30.26 -41.15
C THR A 202 -19.84 28.95 -40.64
N ALA A 203 -20.93 28.49 -41.24
CA ALA A 203 -21.56 27.21 -40.96
C ALA A 203 -21.61 26.34 -42.22
N THR A 204 -21.58 25.01 -42.03
CA THR A 204 -21.87 24.04 -43.10
C THR A 204 -22.69 22.90 -42.50
N ALA A 205 -23.77 22.51 -43.17
CA ALA A 205 -24.70 21.48 -42.70
C ALA A 205 -24.50 20.14 -43.41
N ALA A 206 -24.80 19.05 -42.71
CA ALA A 206 -25.07 17.73 -43.27
C ALA A 206 -26.12 17.05 -42.38
N ALA A 207 -27.03 16.26 -42.97
CA ALA A 207 -28.21 15.77 -42.26
C ALA A 207 -28.48 14.28 -42.52
N ALA A 208 -28.96 13.59 -41.47
CA ALA A 208 -29.64 12.29 -41.51
C ALA A 208 -28.77 11.08 -41.97
N PRO A 209 -29.23 9.82 -41.78
CA PRO A 209 -30.49 9.40 -41.14
C PRO A 209 -30.35 8.52 -39.89
N ILE A 210 -31.43 8.51 -39.11
CA ILE A 210 -31.79 7.43 -38.19
C ILE A 210 -31.86 6.08 -38.92
N SER A 211 -31.33 5.03 -38.29
CA SER A 211 -31.46 3.63 -38.75
C SER A 211 -31.92 2.75 -37.59
N SER A 212 -33.07 2.08 -37.76
CA SER A 212 -33.67 1.20 -36.77
C SER A 212 -33.07 -0.21 -36.84
N GLY A 213 -31.97 -0.44 -36.12
CA GLY A 213 -31.39 -1.77 -35.94
C GLY A 213 -32.16 -2.59 -34.90
N ALA A 214 -33.16 -3.36 -35.31
CA ALA A 214 -33.85 -4.31 -34.44
C ALA A 214 -32.95 -5.52 -34.13
N ALA A 215 -32.18 -5.44 -33.05
CA ALA A 215 -31.42 -6.57 -32.51
C ALA A 215 -32.28 -7.35 -31.52
N SER A 216 -32.54 -8.63 -31.81
CA SER A 216 -33.26 -9.53 -30.91
C SER A 216 -32.52 -9.69 -29.57
N PRO A 217 -33.23 -9.82 -28.43
CA PRO A 217 -32.60 -10.17 -27.17
C PRO A 217 -32.04 -11.59 -27.24
N LEU A 218 -30.72 -11.69 -27.41
CA LEU A 218 -29.98 -12.92 -27.15
C LEU A 218 -30.00 -13.17 -25.64
N SER A 219 -30.49 -14.34 -25.22
CA SER A 219 -30.58 -14.73 -23.81
C SER A 219 -29.19 -14.91 -23.18
N SER A 220 -28.59 -13.81 -22.72
CA SER A 220 -27.41 -13.85 -21.87
C SER A 220 -27.82 -14.24 -20.45
N SER A 221 -27.40 -15.42 -19.99
CA SER A 221 -27.58 -15.81 -18.59
C SER A 221 -26.77 -14.89 -17.68
N THR A 222 -27.46 -13.96 -17.01
CA THR A 222 -26.86 -12.81 -16.31
C THR A 222 -26.23 -13.21 -14.97
N SER A 223 -25.22 -14.08 -14.99
CA SER A 223 -24.52 -14.49 -13.78
C SER A 223 -23.73 -13.33 -13.17
N LEU A 224 -24.03 -13.00 -11.92
CA LEU A 224 -23.35 -11.94 -11.16
C LEU A 224 -21.82 -12.15 -11.15
N PRO A 225 -21.03 -11.11 -11.45
CA PRO A 225 -19.57 -11.20 -11.48
C PRO A 225 -18.96 -11.12 -10.07
N VAL A 226 -17.84 -11.83 -9.87
CA VAL A 226 -16.96 -11.71 -8.71
C VAL A 226 -16.42 -10.27 -8.62
N ARG A 227 -16.35 -9.72 -7.40
CA ARG A 227 -15.80 -8.39 -7.13
C ARG A 227 -14.74 -8.45 -6.05
N ILE A 228 -13.62 -7.79 -6.30
CA ILE A 228 -12.52 -7.56 -5.35
C ILE A 228 -12.33 -6.04 -5.30
N VAL A 229 -12.53 -5.42 -4.13
CA VAL A 229 -12.50 -3.96 -3.97
C VAL A 229 -11.65 -3.57 -2.75
N PRO A 230 -10.64 -2.70 -2.91
CA PRO A 230 -10.08 -2.21 -4.17
C PRO A 230 -9.31 -3.32 -4.92
N PRO A 231 -8.98 -3.14 -6.21
CA PRO A 231 -8.22 -4.12 -6.97
C PRO A 231 -6.81 -4.35 -6.40
N LEU A 232 -6.29 -5.57 -6.57
CA LEU A 232 -5.01 -6.01 -6.00
C LEU A 232 -3.95 -6.29 -7.08
N PRO A 233 -2.67 -5.95 -6.84
CA PRO A 233 -1.61 -6.19 -7.81
C PRO A 233 -1.43 -7.69 -8.05
N GLY A 234 -1.52 -8.13 -9.30
CA GLY A 234 -1.38 -9.54 -9.70
C GLY A 234 -2.65 -10.41 -9.53
N LEU A 235 -3.80 -9.82 -9.20
CA LEU A 235 -5.12 -10.48 -9.27
C LEU A 235 -5.99 -9.79 -10.32
N THR A 236 -6.42 -10.53 -11.34
CA THR A 236 -7.30 -10.02 -12.41
C THR A 236 -8.60 -10.82 -12.46
N VAL A 237 -9.73 -10.14 -12.72
CA VAL A 237 -11.04 -10.78 -12.94
C VAL A 237 -11.28 -10.87 -14.44
N GLU A 238 -11.63 -12.05 -14.94
CA GLU A 238 -11.82 -12.31 -16.38
C GLU A 238 -13.05 -11.55 -16.91
N ALA A 239 -12.82 -10.53 -17.75
CA ALA A 239 -13.87 -9.63 -18.23
C ALA A 239 -14.99 -10.30 -19.06
N ALA A 240 -14.75 -11.49 -19.62
CA ALA A 240 -15.73 -12.20 -20.45
C ALA A 240 -16.78 -12.99 -19.65
N SER A 241 -16.46 -13.40 -18.41
CA SER A 241 -17.36 -14.20 -17.56
C SER A 241 -17.63 -13.58 -16.20
N GLY A 242 -16.75 -12.70 -15.72
CA GLY A 242 -16.74 -12.18 -14.36
C GLY A 242 -16.53 -13.24 -13.25
N ARG A 243 -16.38 -14.52 -13.60
CA ARG A 243 -16.44 -15.67 -12.67
C ARG A 243 -15.09 -16.33 -12.40
N ARG A 244 -14.07 -15.99 -13.19
CA ARG A 244 -12.72 -16.55 -13.06
C ARG A 244 -11.78 -15.45 -12.60
N VAL A 245 -11.07 -15.68 -11.49
CA VAL A 245 -10.03 -14.78 -10.99
C VAL A 245 -8.68 -15.44 -11.29
N VAL A 246 -7.75 -14.69 -11.88
CA VAL A 246 -6.42 -15.20 -12.23
C VAL A 246 -5.38 -14.52 -11.35
N PHE A 247 -4.60 -15.34 -10.65
CA PHE A 247 -3.44 -14.89 -9.89
C PHE A 247 -2.17 -15.06 -10.73
N ARG A 248 -1.38 -13.98 -10.84
CA ARG A 248 -0.10 -13.90 -11.57
C ARG A 248 -0.17 -14.50 -12.99
N GLU A 249 -1.28 -14.25 -13.69
CA GLU A 249 -1.51 -14.66 -15.09
C GLU A 249 -1.40 -16.18 -15.37
N THR A 250 -1.30 -17.01 -14.32
CA THR A 250 -0.91 -18.43 -14.42
C THR A 250 -1.81 -19.36 -13.59
N GLN A 251 -2.25 -18.92 -12.40
CA GLN A 251 -3.14 -19.70 -11.55
C GLN A 251 -4.58 -19.20 -11.68
N VAL A 252 -5.47 -20.03 -12.22
CA VAL A 252 -6.91 -19.74 -12.26
C VAL A 252 -7.56 -20.23 -10.96
N LEU A 253 -8.20 -19.31 -10.26
CA LEU A 253 -8.97 -19.55 -9.04
C LEU A 253 -10.44 -19.79 -9.42
N GLN A 254 -11.03 -20.86 -8.89
CA GLN A 254 -12.36 -21.36 -9.30
C GLN A 254 -13.46 -21.13 -8.24
N ASP A 255 -13.07 -20.82 -7.01
CA ASP A 255 -13.96 -20.65 -5.87
C ASP A 255 -13.42 -19.59 -4.89
N LEU A 256 -14.23 -19.25 -3.89
CA LEU A 256 -13.90 -18.30 -2.83
C LEU A 256 -12.72 -18.77 -1.97
N ASP A 257 -12.62 -20.08 -1.69
CA ASP A 257 -11.62 -20.66 -0.80
C ASP A 257 -10.21 -20.59 -1.38
N GLN A 258 -10.05 -20.84 -2.68
CA GLN A 258 -8.79 -20.65 -3.42
C GLN A 258 -8.37 -19.18 -3.39
N LEU A 259 -9.30 -18.25 -3.61
CA LEU A 259 -9.02 -16.80 -3.56
C LEU A 259 -8.62 -16.36 -2.15
N VAL A 260 -9.36 -16.76 -1.12
CA VAL A 260 -9.02 -16.47 0.28
C VAL A 260 -7.67 -17.08 0.64
N THR A 261 -7.40 -18.32 0.24
CA THR A 261 -6.10 -18.98 0.47
C THR A 261 -4.95 -18.17 -0.12
N VAL A 262 -5.10 -17.63 -1.34
CA VAL A 262 -4.12 -16.71 -1.95
C VAL A 262 -3.99 -15.40 -1.17
N LEU A 263 -5.09 -14.79 -0.72
CA LEU A 263 -5.06 -13.55 0.07
C LEU A 263 -4.39 -13.73 1.43
N LEU A 264 -4.64 -14.85 2.12
CA LEU A 264 -3.99 -15.20 3.38
C LEU A 264 -2.50 -15.52 3.21
N THR A 265 -2.13 -16.32 2.20
CA THR A 265 -0.76 -16.85 2.05
C THR A 265 0.18 -15.95 1.27
N ALA A 266 -0.24 -15.43 0.11
CA ALA A 266 0.62 -14.68 -0.82
C ALA A 266 0.66 -13.18 -0.52
N TYR A 267 -0.46 -12.61 -0.06
CA TYR A 267 -0.56 -11.19 0.32
C TYR A 267 -0.36 -11.01 1.84
N GLY A 268 -0.94 -11.90 2.65
CA GLY A 268 -0.82 -11.85 4.11
C GLY A 268 -1.93 -11.08 4.81
N PHE A 269 -3.13 -11.07 4.23
CA PHE A 269 -4.32 -10.58 4.90
C PHE A 269 -4.76 -11.51 6.05
N SER A 270 -5.63 -11.02 6.93
CA SER A 270 -6.39 -11.78 7.93
C SER A 270 -7.89 -11.58 7.69
N ILE A 271 -8.70 -12.61 7.90
CA ILE A 271 -10.17 -12.51 7.79
C ILE A 271 -10.71 -11.75 9.02
N GLN A 272 -11.54 -10.74 8.78
CA GLN A 272 -12.29 -10.01 9.82
C GLN A 272 -13.76 -10.43 9.85
N HIS A 273 -14.34 -10.75 8.69
CA HIS A 273 -15.73 -11.22 8.59
C HIS A 273 -15.89 -12.17 7.40
N TRP A 274 -16.70 -13.22 7.61
CA TRP A 274 -17.09 -14.21 6.60
C TRP A 274 -18.61 -14.37 6.64
N ASP A 275 -19.23 -14.31 5.47
CA ASP A 275 -20.67 -14.49 5.25
C ASP A 275 -20.82 -15.44 4.06
N ASP A 276 -20.99 -16.72 4.40
CA ASP A 276 -20.95 -17.85 3.47
C ASP A 276 -22.17 -17.89 2.55
N GLU A 277 -23.37 -17.66 3.13
CA GLU A 277 -24.66 -17.63 2.43
C GLU A 277 -24.66 -16.64 1.25
N ARG A 278 -23.87 -15.57 1.34
CA ARG A 278 -23.77 -14.51 0.32
C ARG A 278 -22.41 -14.46 -0.38
N GLY A 279 -21.47 -15.33 -0.01
CA GLY A 279 -20.10 -15.37 -0.52
C GLY A 279 -19.33 -14.07 -0.31
N ARG A 280 -19.46 -13.44 0.87
CA ARG A 280 -18.85 -12.13 1.19
C ARG A 280 -17.77 -12.29 2.25
N VAL A 281 -16.58 -11.73 2.00
CA VAL A 281 -15.45 -11.78 2.94
C VAL A 281 -14.80 -10.40 3.05
N LEU A 282 -14.58 -9.95 4.28
CA LEU A 282 -13.77 -8.78 4.59
C LEU A 282 -12.44 -9.22 5.19
N LEU A 283 -11.33 -8.78 4.59
CA LEU A 283 -9.99 -9.09 5.04
C LEU A 283 -9.16 -7.81 5.26
N THR A 284 -8.21 -7.84 6.19
CA THR A 284 -7.33 -6.69 6.53
C THR A 284 -5.88 -7.10 6.71
N LEU A 285 -4.93 -6.19 6.52
CA LEU A 285 -3.53 -6.45 6.82
C LEU A 285 -3.26 -6.31 8.34
N PRO A 286 -2.57 -7.28 8.98
CA PRO A 286 -2.18 -7.15 10.38
C PRO A 286 -1.05 -6.12 10.54
N GLY A 287 -1.07 -5.37 11.66
CA GLY A 287 -0.03 -4.38 12.00
C GLY A 287 -0.40 -2.91 11.75
N PHE A 288 -1.65 -2.62 11.34
CA PHE A 288 -2.18 -1.25 11.22
C PHE A 288 -3.38 -1.05 12.18
N MET A 289 -3.07 -0.84 13.46
CA MET A 289 -3.97 -0.34 14.52
C MET A 289 -3.15 0.52 15.50
#